data_AF-A0A6L6Y475-F1
#
_entry.id   AF-A0A6L6Y475-F1
#
_cell.length_a   1.000
_cell.length_b   1.000
_cell.length_c   1.000
_cell.angle_alpha   90.00
_cell.angle_beta   90.00
_cell.angle_gamma   90.00
#
_symmetry.space_group_name_H-M   'P 1'
#
loop_
_entity.id
_entity.type
_entity.pdbx_description
1 polymer ?
#
loop_
_entity_poly.entity_id
_entity_poly.type
_entity_poly.pdbx_seq_one_letter_code
_entity_poly.pdbx_strand_id
1 'polypeptide(L)' 'MNRRSPTQIVLDSLIFTPTRRSRNKTKPTPTASEVKSYDPTYPLLAKRWLRVKARRRHG' A
#
# COMPACT_ATOMS: atom_id res chain seq x y z
N MET A 1 -31.92 -19.02 -20.10
CA MET A 1 -30.44 -18.93 -20.07
C MET A 1 -30.05 -17.60 -20.70
N ASN A 2 -29.75 -16.56 -19.90
CA ASN A 2 -29.36 -15.26 -20.46
C ASN A 2 -27.98 -15.36 -21.10
N ARG A 3 -27.93 -15.19 -22.43
CA ARG A 3 -26.68 -15.05 -23.18
C ARG A 3 -26.04 -13.72 -22.78
N ARG A 4 -24.84 -13.77 -22.22
CA ARG A 4 -24.03 -12.57 -21.98
C ARG A 4 -23.53 -12.02 -23.31
N SER A 5 -23.48 -10.70 -23.47
CA SER A 5 -22.93 -10.11 -24.69
C SER A 5 -21.43 -10.45 -24.82
N PRO A 6 -20.90 -10.58 -26.04
CA PRO A 6 -19.48 -10.82 -26.26
C PRO A 6 -18.59 -9.76 -25.61
N THR A 7 -19.04 -8.50 -25.65
CA THR A 7 -18.35 -7.37 -25.01
C THR A 7 -18.28 -7.52 -23.49
N GLN A 8 -19.36 -7.97 -22.85
CA GLN A 8 -19.38 -8.20 -21.41
C GLN A 8 -18.42 -9.33 -21.01
N ILE A 9 -18.32 -10.39 -21.82
CA ILE A 9 -17.39 -11.51 -21.57
C ILE A 9 -15.94 -11.01 -21.62
N VAL A 10 -15.60 -10.16 -22.60
CA VAL A 10 -14.26 -9.58 -22.71
C VAL A 10 -13.98 -8.68 -21.52
N LEU A 11 -14.88 -7.77 -21.15
CA LEU A 11 -14.74 -6.89 -19.99
C LEU A 11 -14.54 -7.66 -18.68
N ASP A 12 -15.29 -8.74 -18.46
CA ASP A 12 -15.17 -9.59 -17.28
C ASP A 12 -13.80 -10.30 -17.18
N SER A 13 -13.14 -10.53 -18.33
CA SER A 13 -11.82 -11.18 -18.44
C SER A 13 -10.62 -10.22 -18.38
N LEU A 14 -10.85 -8.90 -18.40
CA LEU A 14 -9.77 -7.92 -18.38
C LEU A 14 -9.00 -7.95 -17.05
N ILE A 15 -7.72 -7.58 -17.10
CA ILE A 15 -6.81 -7.58 -15.93
C ILE A 15 -7.25 -6.56 -14.85
N PHE A 16 -8.13 -5.62 -15.22
CA PHE A 16 -8.67 -4.58 -14.34
C PHE A 16 -9.73 -5.10 -13.36
N THR A 17 -10.40 -6.21 -13.66
CA THR A 17 -11.27 -6.88 -12.70
C THR A 17 -10.41 -7.74 -11.77
N PRO A 18 -10.38 -7.44 -10.46
CA PRO A 18 -9.60 -8.24 -9.54
C PRO A 18 -10.08 -9.69 -9.57
N THR A 19 -9.15 -10.59 -9.90
CA THR A 19 -9.43 -12.02 -10.00
C THR A 19 -9.99 -12.55 -8.69
N ARG A 20 -10.72 -13.68 -8.73
CA ARG A 20 -11.28 -14.31 -7.51
C ARG A 20 -10.20 -14.53 -6.43
N ARG A 21 -8.97 -14.87 -6.84
CA ARG A 21 -7.82 -15.06 -5.94
C ARG A 21 -7.36 -13.75 -5.29
N SER A 22 -7.42 -12.63 -6.02
CA SER A 22 -7.12 -11.29 -5.50
C SER A 22 -8.21 -10.83 -4.52
N ARG A 23 -9.49 -10.96 -4.89
CA ARG A 23 -10.63 -10.62 -4.03
C ARG A 23 -10.67 -11.40 -2.72
N ASN A 24 -10.31 -12.70 -2.75
CA ASN A 24 -10.33 -13.57 -1.58
C ASN A 24 -9.14 -13.37 -0.63
N LYS A 25 -8.15 -12.53 -1.00
CA LYS A 25 -6.98 -12.21 -0.16
C LYS A 25 -7.08 -10.77 0.33
N THR A 26 -8.14 -10.47 1.09
CA THR A 26 -8.22 -9.21 1.82
C THR A 26 -7.02 -9.12 2.75
N LYS A 27 -6.34 -7.97 2.77
CA LYS A 27 -5.29 -7.73 3.76
C LYS A 27 -5.94 -7.85 5.15
N PRO A 28 -5.33 -8.59 6.09
CA PRO A 28 -5.88 -8.67 7.44
C PRO A 28 -5.96 -7.27 8.03
N THR A 29 -7.03 -6.98 8.76
CA THR A 29 -7.11 -5.76 9.56
C THR A 29 -5.95 -5.79 10.55
N PRO A 30 -5.09 -4.76 10.58
CA PRO A 30 -3.96 -4.74 11.49
C PRO A 30 -4.45 -4.85 12.93
N THR A 31 -3.73 -5.61 13.74
CA THR A 31 -3.98 -5.68 15.19
C THR A 31 -3.65 -4.32 15.81
N ALA A 32 -4.25 -3.96 16.93
CA ALA A 32 -4.02 -2.66 17.58
C ALA A 32 -2.53 -2.33 17.81
N SER A 33 -1.69 -3.33 18.06
CA SER A 33 -0.22 -3.20 18.19
C SER A 33 0.51 -2.87 16.88
N GLU A 34 -0.08 -3.24 15.73
CA GLU A 34 0.49 -3.02 14.40
C GLU A 34 0.06 -1.68 13.81
N VAL A 35 -1.00 -1.07 14.35
CA VAL A 35 -1.45 0.26 13.96
C VAL A 35 -0.40 1.29 14.37
N LYS A 36 0.31 1.84 13.38
CA LYS A 36 1.29 2.90 13.61
C LYS A 36 0.56 4.20 13.92
N SER A 37 0.66 4.66 15.15
CA SER A 37 0.27 6.02 15.54
C SER A 37 1.34 7.03 15.16
N TYR A 38 0.96 8.31 15.11
CA TYR A 38 1.90 9.40 14.94
C TYR A 38 2.82 9.52 16.17
N ASP A 39 4.13 9.35 15.97
CA ASP A 39 5.15 9.65 16.98
C ASP A 39 5.69 11.08 16.76
N PRO A 40 5.44 12.03 17.69
CA PRO A 40 5.92 13.40 17.57
C PRO A 40 7.45 13.52 17.62
N THR A 41 8.14 12.51 18.15
CA THR A 41 9.59 12.49 18.33
C THR A 41 10.33 12.11 17.05
N TYR A 42 9.74 11.22 16.26
CA TYR A 42 10.29 10.73 14.98
C TYR A 42 10.77 11.85 14.03
N PRO A 43 9.99 12.91 13.71
CA PRO A 43 10.44 13.96 12.80
C PRO A 43 11.67 14.73 13.32
N LEU A 44 11.81 14.88 14.64
CA LEU A 44 12.96 15.55 15.25
C LEU A 44 14.23 14.71 15.11
N LEU A 45 14.11 13.41 15.39
CA LEU A 45 15.21 12.45 15.22
C LEU A 45 15.64 12.34 13.76
N ALA A 46 14.68 12.23 12.83
CA ALA A 46 14.96 12.19 11.39
C ALA A 46 15.75 13.43 10.94
N LYS A 47 15.33 14.64 11.34
CA LYS A 47 16.06 15.89 11.06
C LYS A 47 17.46 15.91 11.67
N ARG A 48 17.63 15.41 12.91
CA ARG A 48 18.95 15.29 13.56
C ARG A 48 19.88 14.40 12.73
N TRP A 49 19.42 13.23 12.29
CA TRP A 49 20.21 12.31 11.47
C TRP A 49 20.63 12.92 10.13
N LEU A 50 19.74 13.63 9.46
CA LEU A 50 20.06 14.34 8.21
C LEU A 50 21.16 15.39 8.42
N ARG A 51 21.08 16.18 9.50
CA ARG A 51 22.13 17.16 9.83
C ARG A 51 23.48 16.51 10.08
N VAL A 52 23.52 15.39 10.81
CA VAL A 52 24.77 14.64 11.07
C VAL A 52 25.37 14.13 9.76
N LYS A 53 24.55 13.56 8.86
CA LYS A 53 25.04 13.10 7.54
C LYS A 53 25.56 14.24 6.69
N ALA A 54 24.86 15.37 6.64
CA ALA A 54 25.30 16.53 5.88
C ALA A 54 26.66 17.05 6.36
N ARG A 55 26.86 17.14 7.68
CA ARG A 55 28.15 17.56 8.26
C ARG A 55 29.30 16.60 7.93
N ARG A 56 29.06 15.29 7.92
CA ARG A 56 30.08 14.30 7.52
C ARG A 56 30.45 14.35 6.02
N ARG A 57 29.58 14.88 5.17
CA ARG A 57 29.83 14.97 3.71
C ARG A 57 30.63 16.21 3.32
N HIS A 58 30.55 17.27 4.11
CA HIS A 58 31.14 18.58 3.81
C HIS A 58 32.22 19.01 4.81
N GLY A 59 32.61 18.13 5.74
CA GLY A 59 33.67 18.35 6.71
C GLY A 59 34.86 17.42 6.47
#